data_AF-A0A7R9TVA2-F1
#
_entry.id   AF-A0A7R9TVA2-F1
#
_cell.length_a   1.000
_cell.length_b   1.000
_cell.length_c   1.000
_cell.angle_alpha   90.00
_cell.angle_beta   90.00
_cell.angle_gamma   90.00
#
_symmetry.space_group_name_H-M   'P 1'
#
loop_
_entity.id
_entity.type
_entity.pdbx_description
1 polymer ?
#
loop_
_entity_poly.entity_id
_entity_poly.type
_entity_poly.pdbx_seq_one_letter_code
_entity_poly.pdbx_strand_id
1 'polypeptide(L)'
;GTRRWPRARSARGGAPPVRGFASGTGAAGAADAGGDSASGDAPSEEVLAKLAAMGVTLSARQRATAGEWHRTMCPACGGGSEAERSFSIILGRSHAAYRCFRGTCGLEGTIGSASGGDSPGLAGDRSGGGGLEAKAEAKAPAAKAAAPAPPMPFAEAAAACVEAPYTPPSVALCAPNERVLAFFRKRGISDATLSRARVGMQRDVWSPPAGARTDAIAFAYFHRGELVNVKYRGPGKAFWQCKGAKKVLYGVDDLDLANDSEPIVIVEGEVDRLSMVEAGIQGAVSVPDGAPPKVSERPVPAPDRDRKYSYLWNCARELCANPRKHFVLATDADVPGDALARELERRLGGRVVVRARWPEGCKDANDVLVQHGARALFEVIERARAEARNKAGALAQARAEARAAKARASALADAQRQSRGAKHASHRQEDWKEKWKRAFLQKDSPAPRQPRTAAAASEARTRPQQLEQQSQRPWQDVWKEQWERRGNGSSLRRPLADKPSGPAPTSAATMAPTRRAQQSQSPRRVPLPRSQREAAPTSRDMPPTQGAGTPPWARGRRKR
;
A
#
# COMPACT_ATOMS: atom_id res chain seq x y z
N GLY A 1 -20.11 -50.07 -38.62
CA GLY A 1 -21.27 -49.96 -37.71
C GLY A 1 -21.24 -48.61 -37.00
N THR A 2 -22.16 -47.73 -37.34
CA THR A 2 -22.33 -46.40 -36.71
C THR A 2 -23.13 -46.50 -35.41
N ARG A 3 -22.82 -45.69 -34.39
CA ARG A 3 -23.71 -45.47 -33.24
C ARG A 3 -24.03 -43.99 -33.10
N ARG A 4 -25.30 -43.66 -33.34
CA ARG A 4 -25.92 -42.36 -33.08
C ARG A 4 -26.11 -42.11 -31.58
N TRP A 5 -26.15 -40.84 -31.19
CA TRP A 5 -27.04 -40.33 -30.13
C TRP A 5 -27.73 -39.03 -30.65
N PRO A 6 -28.89 -38.62 -30.08
CA PRO A 6 -29.97 -37.99 -30.87
C PRO A 6 -30.05 -36.45 -30.81
N ARG A 7 -30.83 -35.87 -31.75
CA ARG A 7 -31.27 -34.47 -31.77
C ARG A 7 -32.61 -34.27 -31.02
N ALA A 8 -32.68 -33.26 -30.16
CA ALA A 8 -33.88 -32.50 -29.78
C ALA A 8 -33.44 -31.26 -28.96
N ARG A 9 -34.15 -30.14 -28.85
CA ARG A 9 -35.18 -29.46 -29.68
C ARG A 9 -35.04 -27.96 -29.34
N SER A 10 -35.46 -27.04 -30.22
CA SER A 10 -35.34 -25.60 -29.94
C SER A 10 -36.36 -25.12 -28.91
N ALA A 11 -35.93 -24.29 -27.95
CA ALA A 11 -36.80 -23.42 -27.17
C ALA A 11 -36.31 -21.97 -27.31
N ARG A 12 -37.17 -21.09 -27.83
CA ARG A 12 -36.96 -19.63 -27.81
C ARG A 12 -37.94 -19.05 -26.80
N GLY A 13 -37.44 -18.16 -25.95
CA GLY A 13 -38.21 -17.19 -25.18
C GLY A 13 -37.27 -16.01 -24.90
N GLY A 14 -37.72 -14.76 -24.84
CA GLY A 14 -39.07 -14.25 -25.03
C GLY A 14 -39.07 -12.80 -24.52
N ALA A 15 -38.99 -11.83 -25.42
CA ALA A 15 -38.95 -10.41 -25.06
C ALA A 15 -40.37 -9.80 -25.10
N PRO A 16 -40.76 -8.96 -24.13
CA PRO A 16 -42.06 -8.29 -24.13
C PRO A 16 -42.13 -7.17 -25.19
N PRO A 17 -43.33 -6.85 -25.71
CA PRO A 17 -43.48 -6.05 -26.94
C PRO A 17 -43.56 -4.54 -26.69
N VAL A 18 -43.04 -3.77 -27.65
CA VAL A 18 -43.33 -2.33 -27.80
C VAL A 18 -44.53 -2.18 -28.74
N ARG A 19 -45.56 -1.44 -28.32
CA ARG A 19 -46.72 -1.14 -29.18
C ARG A 19 -46.33 -0.13 -30.25
N GLY A 20 -46.63 -0.43 -31.50
CA GLY A 20 -46.61 0.55 -32.59
C GLY A 20 -47.94 1.31 -32.70
N PHE A 21 -47.92 2.44 -33.41
CA PHE A 21 -49.10 3.02 -34.06
C PHE A 21 -48.73 3.50 -35.47
N ALA A 22 -49.72 3.54 -36.35
CA ALA A 22 -49.54 3.38 -37.79
C ALA A 22 -49.35 4.70 -38.58
N SER A 23 -48.87 4.53 -39.80
CA SER A 23 -48.80 5.52 -40.87
C SER A 23 -50.16 6.02 -41.35
N GLY A 24 -50.23 7.30 -41.74
CA GLY A 24 -51.32 7.87 -42.55
C GLY A 24 -50.74 8.77 -43.65
N THR A 25 -51.17 8.55 -44.90
CA THR A 25 -50.81 9.34 -46.07
C THR A 25 -51.92 10.33 -46.44
N GLY A 26 -51.58 11.56 -46.82
CA GLY A 26 -52.51 12.55 -47.37
C GLY A 26 -51.75 13.61 -48.17
N ALA A 27 -52.32 14.07 -49.29
CA ALA A 27 -51.63 14.91 -50.27
C ALA A 27 -52.23 16.31 -50.41
N ALA A 28 -51.38 17.25 -50.86
CA ALA A 28 -51.67 18.50 -51.57
C ALA A 28 -52.80 19.42 -51.07
N GLY A 29 -52.39 20.61 -50.62
CA GLY A 29 -53.22 21.82 -50.55
C GLY A 29 -52.33 23.05 -50.50
N ALA A 30 -52.41 23.93 -51.49
CA ALA A 30 -51.66 25.18 -51.53
C ALA A 30 -52.59 26.36 -51.23
N ALA A 31 -52.21 27.19 -50.27
CA ALA A 31 -52.76 28.53 -50.04
C ALA A 31 -51.68 29.39 -49.35
N ASP A 32 -51.74 30.70 -49.59
CA ASP A 32 -50.63 31.64 -49.42
C ASP A 32 -50.75 32.49 -48.12
N ALA A 33 -49.69 33.26 -47.84
CA ALA A 33 -49.59 34.40 -46.92
C ALA A 33 -49.73 34.13 -45.40
N GLY A 34 -48.63 34.37 -44.68
CA GLY A 34 -48.59 34.42 -43.21
C GLY A 34 -47.16 34.23 -42.71
N GLY A 35 -46.38 35.31 -42.66
CA GLY A 35 -45.00 35.23 -42.16
C GLY A 35 -44.95 35.14 -40.64
N ASP A 36 -44.06 34.28 -40.12
CA ASP A 36 -43.28 34.58 -38.92
C ASP A 36 -42.00 33.73 -38.88
N SER A 37 -40.89 34.37 -38.49
CA SER A 37 -39.53 33.88 -38.66
C SER A 37 -39.06 32.99 -37.50
N ALA A 38 -39.39 31.70 -37.54
CA ALA A 38 -38.91 30.69 -36.59
C ALA A 38 -37.46 30.23 -36.88
N SER A 39 -36.49 31.15 -36.83
CA SER A 39 -35.04 30.86 -36.91
C SER A 39 -34.29 31.55 -35.76
N GLY A 40 -33.58 30.80 -34.90
CA GLY A 40 -32.80 31.46 -33.83
C GLY A 40 -31.91 30.62 -32.91
N ASP A 41 -32.21 29.34 -32.64
CA ASP A 41 -31.50 28.57 -31.60
C ASP A 41 -30.26 27.79 -32.06
N ALA A 42 -29.71 28.07 -33.25
CA ALA A 42 -28.46 27.44 -33.67
C ALA A 42 -27.25 28.01 -32.87
N PRO A 43 -26.29 27.16 -32.44
CA PRO A 43 -25.03 27.62 -31.86
C PRO A 43 -24.18 28.35 -32.91
N SER A 44 -23.51 29.43 -32.51
CA SER A 44 -22.68 30.25 -33.39
C SER A 44 -21.54 29.45 -34.02
N GLU A 45 -21.19 29.82 -35.26
CA GLU A 45 -20.11 29.17 -36.01
C GLU A 45 -18.74 29.36 -35.31
N GLU A 46 -18.56 30.45 -34.57
CA GLU A 46 -17.37 30.69 -33.75
C GLU A 46 -17.23 29.67 -32.60
N VAL A 47 -18.33 29.34 -31.90
CA VAL A 47 -18.33 28.31 -30.83
C VAL A 47 -18.06 26.93 -31.44
N LEU A 48 -18.68 26.62 -32.59
CA LEU A 48 -18.44 25.37 -33.31
C LEU A 48 -16.99 25.24 -33.80
N ALA A 49 -16.38 26.32 -34.29
CA ALA A 49 -15.00 26.35 -34.73
C ALA A 49 -14.02 26.14 -33.55
N LYS A 50 -14.25 26.80 -32.40
CA LYS A 50 -13.46 26.59 -31.18
C LYS A 50 -13.54 25.15 -30.66
N LEU A 51 -14.73 24.54 -30.72
CA LEU A 51 -14.93 23.13 -30.37
C LEU A 51 -14.22 22.16 -31.35
N ALA A 52 -14.27 22.45 -32.66
CA ALA A 52 -13.56 21.68 -33.67
C ALA A 52 -12.03 21.77 -33.51
N ALA A 53 -11.50 22.95 -33.19
CA ALA A 53 -10.08 23.15 -32.88
C ALA A 53 -9.63 22.39 -31.62
N MET A 54 -10.53 22.19 -30.66
CA MET A 54 -10.33 21.29 -29.51
C MET A 54 -10.47 19.79 -29.85
N GLY A 55 -10.73 19.41 -31.11
CA GLY A 55 -10.93 18.03 -31.52
C GLY A 55 -12.31 17.44 -31.17
N VAL A 56 -13.29 18.26 -30.81
CA VAL A 56 -14.65 17.80 -30.50
C VAL A 56 -15.43 17.55 -31.79
N THR A 57 -15.72 16.29 -32.10
CA THR A 57 -16.59 15.93 -33.23
C THR A 57 -18.05 15.89 -32.82
N LEU A 58 -18.89 16.68 -33.51
CA LEU A 58 -20.34 16.77 -33.32
C LEU A 58 -21.07 16.38 -34.63
N SER A 59 -22.17 15.64 -34.52
CA SER A 59 -23.01 15.29 -35.66
C SER A 59 -23.91 16.45 -36.10
N ALA A 60 -24.48 16.37 -37.31
CA ALA A 60 -25.41 17.38 -37.82
C ALA A 60 -26.63 17.60 -36.89
N ARG A 61 -27.16 16.53 -36.28
CA ARG A 61 -28.22 16.64 -35.26
C ARG A 61 -27.75 17.44 -34.05
N GLN A 62 -26.58 17.10 -33.50
CA GLN A 62 -26.04 17.73 -32.29
C GLN A 62 -25.77 19.22 -32.49
N ARG A 63 -25.38 19.64 -33.71
CA ARG A 63 -25.21 21.05 -34.08
C ARG A 63 -26.53 21.82 -34.26
N ALA A 64 -27.65 21.13 -34.46
CA ALA A 64 -28.97 21.74 -34.65
C ALA A 64 -29.81 21.85 -33.36
N THR A 65 -29.41 21.15 -32.30
CA THR A 65 -30.12 21.08 -31.01
C THR A 65 -29.33 21.77 -29.89
N ALA A 66 -29.52 23.09 -29.74
CA ALA A 66 -29.04 23.82 -28.57
C ALA A 66 -29.88 23.49 -27.32
N GLY A 67 -29.30 23.74 -26.13
CA GLY A 67 -29.91 23.45 -24.83
C GLY A 67 -29.89 21.98 -24.41
N GLU A 68 -29.66 21.03 -25.33
CA GLU A 68 -29.59 19.60 -25.02
C GLU A 68 -28.16 19.14 -24.64
N TRP A 69 -28.07 18.18 -23.71
CA TRP A 69 -26.82 17.56 -23.29
C TRP A 69 -26.43 16.39 -24.20
N HIS A 70 -25.36 16.58 -24.97
CA HIS A 70 -24.84 15.60 -25.93
C HIS A 70 -23.66 14.80 -25.34
N ARG A 71 -23.70 13.47 -25.46
CA ARG A 71 -22.56 12.59 -25.12
C ARG A 71 -21.74 12.22 -26.36
N THR A 72 -20.50 12.67 -26.41
CA THR A 72 -19.54 12.38 -27.48
C THR A 72 -18.21 11.85 -26.90
N MET A 73 -17.24 11.61 -27.77
CA MET A 73 -15.90 11.17 -27.37
C MET A 73 -15.12 12.33 -26.76
N CYS A 74 -14.37 12.06 -25.68
CA CYS A 74 -13.53 13.10 -25.06
C CYS A 74 -12.28 13.34 -25.91
N PRO A 75 -11.99 14.56 -26.39
CA PRO A 75 -10.81 14.81 -27.22
C PRO A 75 -9.49 14.59 -26.44
N ALA A 76 -9.47 14.88 -25.14
CA ALA A 76 -8.25 14.74 -24.33
C ALA A 76 -7.92 13.30 -23.89
N CYS A 77 -8.89 12.37 -23.91
CA CYS A 77 -8.66 11.01 -23.42
C CYS A 77 -9.32 9.87 -24.22
N GLY A 78 -9.94 10.18 -25.36
CA GLY A 78 -10.57 9.22 -26.28
C GLY A 78 -11.51 8.20 -25.65
N GLY A 79 -12.19 8.58 -24.55
CA GLY A 79 -13.09 7.67 -23.83
C GLY A 79 -12.41 6.57 -23.01
N GLY A 80 -11.11 6.65 -22.76
CA GLY A 80 -10.39 5.58 -22.06
C GLY A 80 -10.33 4.27 -22.85
N SER A 81 -9.91 3.19 -22.20
CA SER A 81 -9.61 1.91 -22.89
C SER A 81 -10.83 1.20 -23.48
N GLU A 82 -12.03 1.73 -23.25
CA GLU A 82 -13.32 1.19 -23.73
C GLU A 82 -14.00 2.07 -24.79
N ALA A 83 -13.36 3.15 -25.24
CA ALA A 83 -13.98 4.13 -26.17
C ALA A 83 -15.31 4.70 -25.64
N GLU A 84 -15.39 5.01 -24.34
CA GLU A 84 -16.66 5.42 -23.73
C GLU A 84 -17.01 6.88 -24.05
N ARG A 85 -18.27 7.15 -24.44
CA ARG A 85 -18.82 8.51 -24.69
C ARG A 85 -18.97 9.31 -23.37
N SER A 86 -17.82 9.65 -22.81
CA SER A 86 -17.64 10.25 -21.48
C SER A 86 -17.63 11.77 -21.47
N PHE A 87 -17.59 12.41 -22.65
CA PHE A 87 -17.62 13.86 -22.79
C PHE A 87 -19.05 14.33 -22.99
N SER A 88 -19.57 15.01 -21.99
CA SER A 88 -20.90 15.63 -22.02
C SER A 88 -20.72 17.10 -22.38
N ILE A 89 -21.43 17.57 -23.39
CA ILE A 89 -21.39 18.94 -23.87
C ILE A 89 -22.80 19.46 -24.08
N ILE A 90 -23.08 20.67 -23.61
CA ILE A 90 -24.28 21.44 -23.92
C ILE A 90 -23.87 22.64 -24.78
N LEU A 91 -24.65 22.89 -25.83
CA LEU A 91 -24.44 24.01 -26.75
C LEU A 91 -25.52 25.06 -26.51
N GLY A 92 -25.15 26.31 -26.28
CA GLY A 92 -26.01 27.48 -26.35
C GLY A 92 -25.71 28.31 -27.60
N ARG A 93 -26.48 29.38 -27.84
CA ARG A 93 -26.30 30.24 -29.02
C ARG A 93 -24.91 30.86 -29.11
N SER A 94 -24.41 31.40 -27.99
CA SER A 94 -23.13 32.13 -27.91
C SER A 94 -22.07 31.43 -27.04
N HIS A 95 -22.35 30.23 -26.52
CA HIS A 95 -21.45 29.53 -25.61
C HIS A 95 -21.64 28.01 -25.66
N ALA A 96 -20.66 27.27 -25.16
CA ALA A 96 -20.77 25.83 -24.91
C ALA A 96 -20.15 25.50 -23.55
N ALA A 97 -20.75 24.58 -22.81
CA ALA A 97 -20.20 24.06 -21.55
C ALA A 97 -19.98 22.55 -21.67
N TYR A 98 -18.84 22.05 -21.19
CA TYR A 98 -18.49 20.65 -21.33
C TYR A 98 -17.79 20.08 -20.09
N ARG A 99 -17.94 18.76 -19.89
CA ARG A 99 -17.27 17.99 -18.85
C ARG A 99 -17.03 16.54 -19.30
N CYS A 100 -15.81 16.05 -19.09
CA CYS A 100 -15.47 14.64 -19.16
C CYS A 100 -15.70 13.97 -17.81
N PHE A 101 -16.62 13.01 -17.75
CA PHE A 101 -16.94 12.28 -16.52
C PHE A 101 -15.92 11.21 -16.12
N ARG A 102 -14.82 11.01 -16.88
CA ARG A 102 -13.73 10.11 -16.45
C ARG A 102 -12.89 10.79 -15.39
N GLY A 103 -12.89 10.24 -14.18
CA GLY A 103 -12.09 10.72 -13.04
C GLY A 103 -10.57 10.68 -13.23
N THR A 104 -10.06 10.11 -14.33
CA THR A 104 -8.64 10.16 -14.73
C THR A 104 -8.35 11.20 -15.81
N CYS A 105 -9.35 11.97 -16.26
CA CYS A 105 -9.22 13.00 -17.28
C CYS A 105 -9.63 14.37 -16.71
N GLY A 106 -10.86 14.50 -16.24
CA GLY A 106 -11.36 15.73 -15.62
C GLY A 106 -11.44 16.95 -16.55
N LEU A 107 -11.28 16.81 -17.87
CA LEU A 107 -11.43 17.91 -18.82
C LEU A 107 -12.82 18.54 -18.68
N GLU A 108 -12.89 19.78 -18.23
CA GLU A 108 -14.11 20.58 -18.15
C GLU A 108 -13.82 22.03 -18.51
N GLY A 109 -14.86 22.78 -18.85
CA GLY A 109 -14.73 24.20 -19.18
C GLY A 109 -15.94 24.75 -19.92
N THR A 110 -15.83 26.03 -20.26
CA THR A 110 -16.78 26.76 -21.09
C THR A 110 -16.05 27.46 -22.23
N ILE A 111 -16.73 27.61 -23.36
CA ILE A 111 -16.31 28.41 -24.52
C ILE A 111 -17.39 29.47 -24.72
N GLY A 112 -17.01 30.71 -25.00
CA GLY A 112 -17.91 31.78 -25.42
C GLY A 112 -17.51 32.38 -26.78
N SER A 113 -18.48 32.98 -27.45
CA SER A 113 -18.28 33.95 -28.54
C SER A 113 -17.81 35.30 -27.98
N ALA A 114 -17.05 36.06 -28.77
CA ALA A 114 -16.47 37.33 -28.32
C ALA A 114 -17.51 38.46 -28.08
N SER A 115 -18.75 38.30 -28.51
CA SER A 115 -19.81 39.32 -28.52
C SER A 115 -21.08 38.84 -27.80
N GLY A 116 -21.00 38.61 -26.48
CA GLY A 116 -22.15 38.19 -25.69
C GLY A 116 -21.89 38.19 -24.19
N GLY A 117 -21.98 39.37 -23.57
CA GLY A 117 -22.04 39.48 -22.12
C GLY A 117 -23.48 39.26 -21.65
N ASP A 118 -23.71 38.16 -20.91
CA ASP A 118 -24.61 38.09 -19.76
C ASP A 118 -24.49 36.70 -19.12
N SER A 119 -24.14 36.68 -17.83
CA SER A 119 -23.96 35.45 -17.05
C SER A 119 -25.13 35.24 -16.10
N PRO A 120 -25.87 34.12 -16.17
CA PRO A 120 -26.67 33.66 -15.04
C PRO A 120 -25.71 33.18 -13.95
N GLY A 121 -25.58 33.95 -12.88
CA GLY A 121 -24.57 33.70 -11.85
C GLY A 121 -24.80 32.40 -11.08
N LEU A 122 -23.73 31.62 -10.90
CA LEU A 122 -23.57 30.78 -9.71
C LEU A 122 -22.55 31.47 -8.81
N ALA A 123 -23.05 32.07 -7.73
CA ALA A 123 -22.29 32.97 -6.89
C ALA A 123 -21.13 32.28 -6.17
N GLY A 124 -19.97 32.92 -6.17
CA GLY A 124 -18.81 32.47 -5.44
C GLY A 124 -17.58 33.33 -5.70
N ASP A 125 -17.54 34.55 -5.15
CA ASP A 125 -16.25 35.21 -4.95
C ASP A 125 -16.17 36.05 -3.67
N ARG A 126 -14.94 36.40 -3.30
CA ARG A 126 -14.51 36.96 -2.01
C ARG A 126 -14.11 38.42 -2.15
N SER A 127 -14.05 39.11 -1.00
CA SER A 127 -13.33 40.38 -0.74
C SER A 127 -13.76 41.62 -1.55
N GLY A 128 -13.80 42.83 -0.99
CA GLY A 128 -13.59 43.26 0.40
C GLY A 128 -13.14 44.73 0.44
N GLY A 129 -13.63 45.53 1.40
CA GLY A 129 -13.09 46.88 1.66
C GLY A 129 -14.07 47.91 2.23
N GLY A 130 -13.79 48.39 3.45
CA GLY A 130 -13.95 49.81 3.81
C GLY A 130 -15.24 50.28 4.50
N GLY A 131 -15.17 50.49 5.83
CA GLY A 131 -15.67 51.73 6.45
C GLY A 131 -16.89 51.66 7.38
N LEU A 132 -16.62 51.79 8.70
CA LEU A 132 -17.47 52.47 9.72
C LEU A 132 -18.86 51.84 10.03
N GLU A 133 -19.36 51.70 11.27
CA GLU A 133 -18.93 52.11 12.61
C GLU A 133 -19.06 50.96 13.65
N ALA A 134 -18.70 51.23 14.91
CA ALA A 134 -18.55 50.23 15.96
C ALA A 134 -19.86 49.81 16.66
N LYS A 135 -19.91 48.54 17.09
CA LYS A 135 -20.42 48.13 18.40
C LYS A 135 -19.63 46.91 18.90
N ALA A 136 -19.23 46.95 20.17
CA ALA A 136 -18.30 45.99 20.77
C ALA A 136 -19.06 44.90 21.55
N GLU A 137 -18.58 43.66 21.47
CA GLU A 137 -18.81 42.63 22.49
C GLU A 137 -17.70 41.56 22.45
N ALA A 138 -17.51 40.83 23.55
CA ALA A 138 -16.18 40.38 23.97
C ALA A 138 -15.62 39.11 23.27
N LYS A 139 -14.28 39.11 23.12
CA LYS A 139 -13.49 38.05 22.45
C LYS A 139 -12.98 37.00 23.43
N ALA A 140 -13.42 35.75 23.29
CA ALA A 140 -12.78 34.61 23.95
C ALA A 140 -11.40 34.30 23.30
N PRO A 141 -10.38 33.87 24.08
CA PRO A 141 -9.04 33.65 23.55
C PRO A 141 -8.95 32.38 22.68
N ALA A 142 -8.36 32.52 21.50
CA ALA A 142 -8.17 31.40 20.57
C ALA A 142 -7.18 30.37 21.14
N ALA A 143 -7.60 29.10 21.20
CA ALA A 143 -6.72 28.00 21.54
C ALA A 143 -5.60 27.86 20.50
N LYS A 144 -4.35 27.77 20.98
CA LYS A 144 -3.14 27.62 20.17
C LYS A 144 -3.25 26.33 19.34
N ALA A 145 -3.31 26.43 18.02
CA ALA A 145 -3.39 25.26 17.14
C ALA A 145 -2.21 24.32 17.40
N ALA A 146 -2.50 23.08 17.78
CA ALA A 146 -1.47 22.06 17.98
C ALA A 146 -0.75 21.78 16.65
N ALA A 147 0.55 21.50 16.72
CA ALA A 147 1.30 21.05 15.56
C ALA A 147 0.63 19.79 14.95
N PRO A 148 0.60 19.64 13.62
CA PRO A 148 0.01 18.47 12.99
C PRO A 148 0.70 17.21 13.52
N ALA A 149 -0.10 16.21 13.90
CA ALA A 149 0.42 14.94 14.39
C ALA A 149 1.39 14.32 13.35
N PRO A 150 2.48 13.66 13.79
CA PRO A 150 3.39 13.01 12.87
C PRO A 150 2.62 11.98 12.02
N PRO A 151 2.95 11.85 10.71
CA PRO A 151 2.24 10.94 9.82
C PRO A 151 2.31 9.50 10.35
N MET A 152 1.19 8.77 10.28
CA MET A 152 1.12 7.40 10.75
C MET A 152 2.19 6.53 10.06
N PRO A 153 2.84 5.59 10.77
CA PRO A 153 3.79 4.67 10.16
C PRO A 153 3.15 3.90 9.01
N PHE A 154 3.85 3.75 7.88
CA PHE A 154 3.31 3.06 6.69
C PHE A 154 2.74 1.67 6.98
N ALA A 155 3.29 0.93 7.95
CA ALA A 155 2.80 -0.39 8.32
C ALA A 155 1.45 -0.39 9.06
N GLU A 156 1.15 0.69 9.79
CA GLU A 156 -0.14 0.88 10.47
C GLU A 156 -1.20 1.33 9.47
N ALA A 157 -0.84 2.29 8.61
CA ALA A 157 -1.66 2.69 7.46
C ALA A 157 -1.98 1.49 6.53
N ALA A 158 -0.98 0.64 6.24
CA ALA A 158 -1.14 -0.59 5.46
C ALA A 158 -2.13 -1.58 6.08
N ALA A 159 -2.10 -1.76 7.41
CA ALA A 159 -2.99 -2.68 8.11
C ALA A 159 -4.47 -2.23 8.08
N ALA A 160 -4.72 -0.93 7.90
CA ALA A 160 -6.05 -0.35 7.73
C ALA A 160 -6.55 -0.35 6.27
N CYS A 161 -5.75 -0.81 5.30
CA CYS A 161 -6.13 -0.85 3.89
C CYS A 161 -7.09 -2.00 3.59
N VAL A 162 -8.23 -1.71 2.97
CA VAL A 162 -9.10 -2.70 2.33
C VAL A 162 -8.84 -2.67 0.83
N GLU A 163 -8.62 -3.82 0.19
CA GLU A 163 -8.47 -3.88 -1.27
C GLU A 163 -9.77 -3.44 -1.95
N ALA A 164 -9.70 -2.42 -2.81
CA ALA A 164 -10.85 -1.96 -3.58
C ALA A 164 -11.20 -2.97 -4.69
N PRO A 165 -12.49 -3.13 -5.04
CA PRO A 165 -12.89 -3.96 -6.17
C PRO A 165 -12.28 -3.44 -7.48
N TYR A 166 -11.86 -4.35 -8.33
CA TYR A 166 -11.21 -4.07 -9.61
C TYR A 166 -11.69 -5.04 -10.69
N THR A 167 -11.56 -4.65 -11.95
CA THR A 167 -11.84 -5.51 -13.11
C THR A 167 -10.53 -6.10 -13.63
N PRO A 168 -10.29 -7.43 -13.49
CA PRO A 168 -9.10 -8.04 -14.06
C PRO A 168 -9.13 -7.99 -15.60
N PRO A 169 -8.00 -7.74 -16.27
CA PRO A 169 -7.93 -7.69 -17.72
C PRO A 169 -8.05 -9.09 -18.35
N SER A 170 -9.12 -9.32 -19.11
CA SER A 170 -9.22 -10.49 -19.99
C SER A 170 -8.51 -10.19 -21.32
N VAL A 171 -7.20 -10.42 -21.37
CA VAL A 171 -6.36 -10.13 -22.55
C VAL A 171 -5.40 -11.28 -22.85
N ALA A 172 -5.29 -11.61 -24.14
CA ALA A 172 -4.25 -12.51 -24.65
C ALA A 172 -3.10 -11.67 -25.22
N LEU A 173 -1.96 -11.69 -24.52
CA LEU A 173 -0.73 -11.04 -25.01
C LEU A 173 0.00 -12.00 -25.94
N CYS A 174 0.51 -11.47 -27.05
CA CYS A 174 1.38 -12.19 -27.98
C CYS A 174 2.86 -11.83 -27.74
N ALA A 175 3.76 -12.66 -28.25
CA ALA A 175 5.20 -12.39 -28.17
C ALA A 175 5.55 -11.08 -28.89
N PRO A 176 6.56 -10.32 -28.41
CA PRO A 176 7.09 -9.16 -29.12
C PRO A 176 7.47 -9.49 -30.57
N ASN A 177 7.06 -8.63 -31.51
CA ASN A 177 7.55 -8.71 -32.90
C ASN A 177 8.92 -8.01 -33.04
N GLU A 178 9.58 -8.17 -34.19
CA GLU A 178 10.92 -7.60 -34.40
C GLU A 178 10.98 -6.08 -34.24
N ARG A 179 9.88 -5.34 -34.52
CA ARG A 179 9.82 -3.89 -34.25
C ARG A 179 9.85 -3.57 -32.76
N VAL A 180 9.21 -4.39 -31.92
CA VAL A 180 9.26 -4.27 -30.45
C VAL A 180 10.61 -4.72 -29.92
N LEU A 181 11.18 -5.82 -30.43
CA LEU A 181 12.51 -6.29 -30.04
C LEU A 181 13.58 -5.24 -30.36
N ALA A 182 13.59 -4.68 -31.58
CA ALA A 182 14.50 -3.58 -31.96
C ALA A 182 14.34 -2.32 -31.07
N PHE A 183 13.13 -2.00 -30.61
CA PHE A 183 12.88 -0.89 -29.68
C PHE A 183 13.57 -1.10 -28.31
N PHE A 184 13.65 -2.35 -27.83
CA PHE A 184 14.29 -2.71 -26.57
C PHE A 184 15.80 -2.97 -26.72
N ARG A 185 16.25 -3.57 -27.82
CA ARG A 185 17.67 -3.74 -28.13
C ARG A 185 18.39 -2.39 -28.23
N LYS A 186 17.76 -1.35 -28.81
CA LYS A 186 18.28 0.04 -28.81
C LYS A 186 18.42 0.64 -27.39
N ARG A 187 17.80 0.03 -26.37
CA ARG A 187 17.83 0.44 -24.95
C ARG A 187 18.72 -0.45 -24.08
N GLY A 188 19.51 -1.33 -24.69
CA GLY A 188 20.34 -2.30 -23.96
C GLY A 188 19.55 -3.40 -23.26
N ILE A 189 18.26 -3.60 -23.60
CA ILE A 189 17.39 -4.60 -22.95
C ILE A 189 17.29 -5.84 -23.85
N SER A 190 17.62 -6.99 -23.27
CA SER A 190 17.64 -8.30 -23.93
C SER A 190 16.28 -8.99 -23.95
N ASP A 191 16.09 -9.85 -24.95
CA ASP A 191 14.92 -10.72 -25.12
C ASP A 191 14.68 -11.63 -23.88
N ALA A 192 15.73 -11.96 -23.12
CA ALA A 192 15.64 -12.71 -21.86
C ALA A 192 15.04 -11.88 -20.72
N THR A 193 15.42 -10.60 -20.59
CA THR A 193 14.83 -9.66 -19.63
C THR A 193 13.38 -9.35 -19.95
N LEU A 194 13.04 -9.18 -21.24
CA LEU A 194 11.64 -9.02 -21.67
C LEU A 194 10.79 -10.22 -21.29
N SER A 195 11.32 -11.43 -21.52
CA SER A 195 10.65 -12.70 -21.19
C SER A 195 10.44 -12.84 -19.67
N ARG A 196 11.48 -12.56 -18.86
CA ARG A 196 11.41 -12.58 -17.39
C ARG A 196 10.37 -11.58 -16.86
N ALA A 197 10.40 -10.35 -17.36
CA ALA A 197 9.49 -9.29 -16.95
C ALA A 197 8.10 -9.36 -17.62
N ARG A 198 7.83 -10.42 -18.40
CA ARG A 198 6.54 -10.70 -19.07
C ARG A 198 6.09 -9.54 -19.98
N VAL A 199 7.04 -8.91 -20.65
CA VAL A 199 6.77 -7.87 -21.66
C VAL A 199 6.32 -8.56 -22.94
N GLY A 200 5.10 -8.23 -23.36
CA GLY A 200 4.50 -8.75 -24.57
C GLY A 200 4.10 -7.64 -25.54
N MET A 201 3.23 -8.01 -26.47
CA MET A 201 2.57 -7.12 -27.39
C MET A 201 1.08 -7.49 -27.45
N GLN A 202 0.21 -6.52 -27.72
CA GLN A 202 -1.15 -6.79 -28.17
C GLN A 202 -1.35 -6.16 -29.55
N ARG A 203 -1.93 -6.95 -30.47
CA ARG A 203 -2.33 -6.47 -31.79
C ARG A 203 -3.72 -5.86 -31.73
N ASP A 204 -3.95 -4.85 -32.57
CA ASP A 204 -5.28 -4.25 -32.75
C ASP A 204 -5.97 -3.89 -31.40
N VAL A 205 -5.22 -3.31 -30.44
CA VAL A 205 -5.79 -2.87 -29.16
C VAL A 205 -6.30 -1.44 -29.25
N TRP A 206 -7.46 -1.15 -28.66
CA TRP A 206 -8.00 0.21 -28.63
C TRP A 206 -7.09 1.15 -27.83
N SER A 207 -6.59 2.20 -28.49
CA SER A 207 -5.78 3.26 -27.92
C SER A 207 -6.63 4.51 -27.70
N PRO A 208 -7.02 4.82 -26.45
CA PRO A 208 -7.72 6.07 -26.13
C PRO A 208 -7.00 7.32 -26.65
N PRO A 209 -5.69 7.54 -26.43
CA PRO A 209 -5.01 8.74 -26.94
C PRO A 209 -5.01 8.88 -28.46
N ALA A 210 -5.15 7.77 -29.21
CA ALA A 210 -5.18 7.78 -30.67
C ALA A 210 -6.60 7.78 -31.26
N GLY A 211 -7.64 7.56 -30.45
CA GLY A 211 -9.02 7.39 -30.93
C GLY A 211 -9.20 6.23 -31.92
N ALA A 212 -8.29 5.25 -31.90
CA ALA A 212 -8.18 4.19 -32.90
C ALA A 212 -7.61 2.90 -32.30
N ARG A 213 -7.75 1.78 -33.02
CA ARG A 213 -7.08 0.52 -32.68
C ARG A 213 -5.67 0.49 -33.26
N THR A 214 -4.72 -0.08 -32.52
CA THR A 214 -3.30 -0.06 -32.88
C THR A 214 -2.54 -1.22 -32.25
N ASP A 215 -1.38 -1.54 -32.80
CA ASP A 215 -0.44 -2.49 -32.18
C ASP A 215 0.33 -1.77 -31.06
N ALA A 216 0.40 -2.39 -29.87
CA ALA A 216 1.03 -1.79 -28.70
C ALA A 216 1.93 -2.77 -27.93
N ILE A 217 3.03 -2.24 -27.39
CA ILE A 217 3.84 -2.95 -26.38
C ILE A 217 3.00 -3.07 -25.10
N ALA A 218 3.00 -4.25 -24.48
CA ALA A 218 2.20 -4.55 -23.31
C ALA A 218 3.10 -4.90 -22.11
N PHE A 219 3.06 -4.06 -21.08
CA PHE A 219 3.69 -4.31 -19.78
C PHE A 219 2.64 -4.94 -18.86
N ALA A 220 2.81 -6.23 -18.56
CA ALA A 220 1.85 -7.03 -17.81
C ALA A 220 2.11 -6.95 -16.29
N TYR A 221 1.14 -6.42 -15.52
CA TYR A 221 1.26 -6.27 -14.07
C TYR A 221 0.66 -7.49 -13.39
N PHE A 222 1.52 -8.27 -12.76
CA PHE A 222 1.12 -9.40 -11.92
C PHE A 222 1.11 -9.00 -10.45
N HIS A 223 0.13 -9.53 -9.70
CA HIS A 223 0.09 -9.47 -8.25
C HIS A 223 -0.42 -10.80 -7.71
N ARG A 224 0.42 -11.47 -6.91
CA ARG A 224 0.19 -12.83 -6.34
C ARG A 224 -0.09 -13.89 -7.41
N GLY A 225 0.57 -13.79 -8.56
CA GLY A 225 0.46 -14.73 -9.68
C GLY A 225 -0.67 -14.42 -10.67
N GLU A 226 -1.57 -13.48 -10.35
CA GLU A 226 -2.70 -13.09 -11.21
C GLU A 226 -2.33 -11.87 -12.06
N LEU A 227 -2.76 -11.85 -13.33
CA LEU A 227 -2.65 -10.66 -14.18
C LEU A 227 -3.72 -9.64 -13.75
N VAL A 228 -3.32 -8.57 -13.09
CA VAL A 228 -4.26 -7.60 -12.50
C VAL A 228 -4.41 -6.30 -13.30
N ASN A 229 -3.47 -5.99 -14.20
CA ASN A 229 -3.50 -4.83 -15.10
C ASN A 229 -2.53 -5.02 -16.28
N VAL A 230 -2.72 -4.27 -17.36
CA VAL A 230 -1.74 -4.12 -18.45
C VAL A 230 -1.61 -2.65 -18.80
N LYS A 231 -0.37 -2.14 -18.82
CA LYS A 231 -0.03 -0.81 -19.34
C LYS A 231 0.46 -0.98 -20.77
N TYR A 232 -0.16 -0.27 -21.69
CA TYR A 232 0.18 -0.27 -23.10
C TYR A 232 1.04 0.94 -23.45
N ARG A 233 1.98 0.74 -24.36
CA ARG A 233 2.71 1.80 -25.06
C ARG A 233 2.47 1.64 -26.56
N GLY A 234 1.70 2.57 -27.12
CA GLY A 234 1.41 2.64 -28.54
C GLY A 234 2.37 3.56 -29.32
N PRO A 235 2.02 3.88 -30.58
CA PRO A 235 2.70 4.90 -31.38
C PRO A 235 2.73 6.27 -30.69
N GLY A 236 3.65 7.15 -31.12
CA GLY A 236 3.73 8.53 -30.61
C GLY A 236 4.12 8.67 -29.13
N LYS A 237 4.61 7.61 -28.48
CA LYS A 237 4.80 7.52 -27.02
C LYS A 237 3.49 7.63 -26.22
N ALA A 238 2.34 7.30 -26.82
CA ALA A 238 1.06 7.23 -26.11
C ALA A 238 1.03 6.07 -25.10
N PHE A 239 0.53 6.32 -23.89
CA PHE A 239 0.36 5.31 -22.84
C PHE A 239 -1.08 5.23 -22.35
N TRP A 240 -1.56 4.03 -22.05
CA TRP A 240 -2.84 3.79 -21.38
C TRP A 240 -2.79 2.50 -20.57
N GLN A 241 -3.80 2.27 -19.73
CA GLN A 241 -3.97 1.06 -18.92
C GLN A 241 -5.39 0.51 -19.09
N CYS A 242 -5.62 -0.75 -18.71
CA CYS A 242 -6.96 -1.32 -18.66
C CYS A 242 -7.87 -0.55 -17.67
N LYS A 243 -9.07 -0.15 -18.10
CA LYS A 243 -10.06 0.51 -17.24
C LYS A 243 -10.49 -0.43 -16.12
N GLY A 244 -10.62 0.13 -14.90
CA GLY A 244 -11.04 -0.62 -13.72
C GLY A 244 -9.97 -1.57 -13.14
N ALA A 245 -8.81 -1.71 -13.77
CA ALA A 245 -7.76 -2.64 -13.34
C ALA A 245 -7.06 -2.23 -12.03
N LYS A 246 -6.49 -3.21 -11.32
CA LYS A 246 -5.79 -2.96 -10.05
C LYS A 246 -4.48 -2.21 -10.32
N LYS A 247 -4.27 -1.08 -9.64
CA LYS A 247 -2.96 -0.41 -9.67
C LYS A 247 -2.02 -1.10 -8.70
N VAL A 248 -0.89 -1.60 -9.19
CA VAL A 248 0.19 -2.22 -8.41
C VAL A 248 1.53 -1.74 -8.96
N LEU A 249 2.61 -1.97 -8.22
CA LEU A 249 3.96 -1.72 -8.71
C LEU A 249 4.33 -2.76 -9.76
N TYR A 250 4.93 -2.34 -10.88
CA TYR A 250 5.34 -3.28 -11.94
C TYR A 250 6.47 -4.17 -11.42
N GLY A 251 6.29 -5.50 -11.52
CA GLY A 251 7.27 -6.48 -11.04
C GLY A 251 7.24 -6.77 -9.55
N VAL A 252 6.19 -6.39 -8.82
CA VAL A 252 6.07 -6.67 -7.38
C VAL A 252 6.16 -8.18 -7.06
N ASP A 253 5.67 -9.04 -7.95
CA ASP A 253 5.75 -10.50 -7.82
C ASP A 253 7.14 -11.09 -8.09
N ASP A 254 8.04 -10.33 -8.71
CA ASP A 254 9.43 -10.76 -8.95
C ASP A 254 10.34 -10.42 -7.76
N LEU A 255 9.80 -9.79 -6.71
CA LEU A 255 10.53 -9.48 -5.48
C LEU A 255 10.77 -10.75 -4.65
N ASP A 256 12.04 -11.04 -4.36
CA ASP A 256 12.39 -12.02 -3.33
C ASP A 256 12.09 -11.43 -1.94
N LEU A 257 10.91 -11.76 -1.41
CA LEU A 257 10.46 -11.32 -0.08
C LEU A 257 11.15 -12.08 1.08
N ALA A 258 11.90 -13.16 0.80
CA ALA A 258 12.71 -13.86 1.77
C ALA A 258 14.13 -13.27 1.87
N ASN A 259 14.61 -12.67 0.79
CA ASN A 259 15.87 -11.92 0.78
C ASN A 259 15.76 -10.64 1.64
N ASP A 260 16.29 -10.69 2.85
CA ASP A 260 16.42 -9.51 3.69
C ASP A 260 17.61 -8.61 3.31
N SER A 261 18.56 -9.11 2.50
CA SER A 261 19.90 -8.52 2.39
C SER A 261 19.95 -7.17 1.68
N GLU A 262 19.04 -6.92 0.74
CA GLU A 262 19.04 -5.73 -0.13
C GLU A 262 17.76 -4.88 -0.03
N PRO A 263 17.86 -3.55 -0.21
CA PRO A 263 16.69 -2.68 -0.31
C PRO A 263 15.90 -2.93 -1.61
N ILE A 264 14.59 -2.70 -1.53
CA ILE A 264 13.72 -2.58 -2.71
C ILE A 264 14.06 -1.26 -3.41
N VAL A 265 14.27 -1.34 -4.73
CA VAL A 265 14.51 -0.18 -5.60
C VAL A 265 13.18 0.19 -6.28
N ILE A 266 12.77 1.45 -6.19
CA ILE A 266 11.57 1.97 -6.86
C ILE A 266 12.02 2.97 -7.93
N VAL A 267 11.68 2.69 -9.19
CA VAL A 267 11.97 3.54 -10.36
C VAL A 267 10.69 4.15 -10.94
N GLU A 268 10.82 5.13 -11.83
CA GLU A 268 9.66 5.75 -12.46
C GLU A 268 9.05 4.89 -13.58
N GLY A 269 9.82 4.54 -14.62
CA GLY A 269 9.32 3.85 -15.80
C GLY A 269 9.48 2.33 -15.80
N GLU A 270 8.66 1.64 -16.61
CA GLU A 270 8.82 0.20 -16.83
C GLU A 270 10.16 -0.13 -17.52
N VAL A 271 10.66 0.77 -18.36
CA VAL A 271 11.95 0.64 -19.06
C VAL A 271 13.12 0.74 -18.08
N ASP A 272 13.03 1.61 -17.09
CA ASP A 272 14.02 1.71 -16.01
C ASP A 272 14.07 0.42 -15.20
N ARG A 273 12.91 -0.17 -14.94
CA ARG A 273 12.84 -1.46 -14.23
C ARG A 273 13.50 -2.58 -15.03
N LEU A 274 13.27 -2.63 -16.34
CA LEU A 274 13.98 -3.57 -17.22
C LEU A 274 15.49 -3.31 -17.22
N SER A 275 15.90 -2.04 -17.14
CA SER A 275 17.32 -1.66 -17.06
C SER A 275 17.97 -2.12 -15.74
N MET A 276 17.25 -2.04 -14.62
CA MET A 276 17.66 -2.63 -13.35
C MET A 276 17.83 -4.16 -13.45
N VAL A 277 16.88 -4.86 -14.10
CA VAL A 277 16.94 -6.31 -14.30
C VAL A 277 18.14 -6.73 -15.15
N GLU A 278 18.48 -5.97 -16.21
CA GLU A 278 19.73 -6.15 -16.99
C GLU A 278 20.99 -5.95 -16.14
N ALA A 279 21.00 -4.97 -15.24
CA ALA A 279 22.08 -4.76 -14.27
C ALA A 279 22.13 -5.80 -13.14
N GLY A 280 21.33 -6.88 -13.20
CA GLY A 280 21.24 -7.92 -12.17
C GLY A 280 20.40 -7.55 -10.95
N ILE A 281 19.83 -6.35 -10.91
CA ILE A 281 19.07 -5.79 -9.79
C ILE A 281 17.61 -6.27 -9.87
N GLN A 282 17.38 -7.54 -9.47
CA GLN A 282 16.04 -8.15 -9.52
C GLN A 282 15.04 -7.49 -8.56
N GLY A 283 15.51 -6.98 -7.41
CA GLY A 283 14.72 -6.31 -6.38
C GLY A 283 14.23 -4.90 -6.75
N ALA A 284 13.86 -4.68 -8.01
CA ALA A 284 13.45 -3.40 -8.57
C ALA A 284 12.02 -3.43 -9.13
N VAL A 285 11.26 -2.37 -8.88
CA VAL A 285 9.85 -2.20 -9.30
C VAL A 285 9.61 -0.78 -9.82
N SER A 286 8.68 -0.60 -10.78
CA SER A 286 8.27 0.74 -11.25
C SER A 286 6.88 1.15 -10.77
N VAL A 287 6.64 2.46 -10.71
CA VAL A 287 5.30 3.00 -10.47
C VAL A 287 4.42 2.85 -11.72
N PRO A 288 3.12 2.53 -11.59
CA PRO A 288 2.24 2.35 -12.75
C PRO A 288 1.88 3.68 -13.43
N ASP A 289 1.72 4.74 -12.63
CA ASP A 289 1.45 6.09 -13.11
C ASP A 289 2.70 6.95 -12.94
N GLY A 290 3.12 7.65 -14.01
CA GLY A 290 4.26 8.56 -13.97
C GLY A 290 4.10 9.74 -13.00
N ALA A 291 5.18 10.50 -12.85
CA ALA A 291 5.35 11.55 -11.87
C ALA A 291 4.24 12.62 -11.88
N PRO A 292 3.91 13.20 -10.71
CA PRO A 292 3.12 14.43 -10.65
C PRO A 292 3.97 15.64 -11.08
N PRO A 293 3.36 16.73 -11.58
CA PRO A 293 4.11 17.95 -11.95
C PRO A 293 4.68 18.69 -10.73
N LYS A 294 4.10 18.50 -9.54
CA LYS A 294 4.61 19.02 -8.26
C LYS A 294 4.16 18.17 -7.07
N VAL A 295 4.85 18.32 -5.95
CA VAL A 295 4.49 17.76 -4.64
C VAL A 295 3.13 18.32 -4.18
N SER A 296 2.34 17.51 -3.48
CA SER A 296 1.07 17.97 -2.92
C SER A 296 1.27 18.71 -1.60
N GLU A 297 0.85 19.97 -1.54
CA GLU A 297 0.83 20.78 -0.30
C GLU A 297 -0.19 20.25 0.73
N ARG A 298 -1.16 19.42 0.30
CA ARG A 298 -2.16 18.81 1.18
C ARG A 298 -1.53 17.70 2.04
N PRO A 299 -2.05 17.41 3.24
CA PRO A 299 -1.67 16.22 4.01
C PRO A 299 -1.78 14.94 3.20
N VAL A 300 -0.97 13.92 3.53
CA VAL A 300 -1.09 12.59 2.92
C VAL A 300 -2.48 12.04 3.22
N PRO A 301 -3.30 11.67 2.21
CA PRO A 301 -4.62 11.12 2.47
C PRO A 301 -4.54 9.79 3.23
N ALA A 302 -5.63 9.41 3.91
CA ALA A 302 -5.78 8.05 4.39
C ALA A 302 -5.72 7.06 3.19
N PRO A 303 -5.18 5.84 3.36
CA PRO A 303 -4.91 4.93 2.25
C PRO A 303 -6.11 4.59 1.35
N ASP A 304 -7.30 4.48 1.95
CA ASP A 304 -8.59 4.28 1.26
C ASP A 304 -8.96 5.42 0.30
N ARG A 305 -8.38 6.62 0.50
CA ARG A 305 -8.68 7.86 -0.24
C ARG A 305 -7.55 8.27 -1.18
N ASP A 306 -6.38 7.66 -1.07
CA ASP A 306 -5.15 8.04 -1.79
C ASP A 306 -5.10 7.44 -3.21
N ARG A 307 -6.13 7.72 -4.01
CA ARG A 307 -6.39 7.08 -5.31
C ARG A 307 -5.26 7.19 -6.34
N LYS A 308 -4.41 8.22 -6.27
CA LYS A 308 -3.23 8.42 -7.16
C LYS A 308 -2.05 7.51 -6.78
N TYR A 309 -1.93 7.13 -5.51
CA TYR A 309 -0.84 6.28 -4.99
C TYR A 309 -1.36 4.94 -4.44
N SER A 310 -2.57 4.54 -4.83
CA SER A 310 -3.21 3.28 -4.43
C SER A 310 -2.36 2.04 -4.70
N TYR A 311 -1.42 2.10 -5.64
CA TYR A 311 -0.45 1.06 -5.88
C TYR A 311 0.47 0.76 -4.69
N LEU A 312 0.83 1.75 -3.87
CA LEU A 312 1.62 1.51 -2.65
C LEU A 312 0.80 0.74 -1.62
N TRP A 313 -0.48 1.09 -1.47
CA TRP A 313 -1.41 0.48 -0.53
C TRP A 313 -1.80 -0.94 -0.97
N ASN A 314 -2.05 -1.15 -2.26
CA ASN A 314 -2.32 -2.47 -2.86
C ASN A 314 -1.11 -3.42 -2.79
N CYS A 315 0.12 -2.88 -2.80
CA CYS A 315 1.36 -3.65 -2.61
C CYS A 315 1.85 -3.62 -1.15
N ALA A 316 1.06 -3.12 -0.20
CA ALA A 316 1.59 -2.79 1.12
C ALA A 316 1.97 -4.03 1.93
N ARG A 317 1.36 -5.20 1.69
CA ARG A 317 1.80 -6.47 2.27
C ARG A 317 3.24 -6.78 1.86
N GLU A 318 3.53 -6.67 0.56
CA GLU A 318 4.84 -6.98 -0.02
C GLU A 318 5.90 -5.94 0.40
N LEU A 319 5.54 -4.64 0.37
CA LEU A 319 6.40 -3.55 0.87
C LEU A 319 6.60 -3.57 2.41
N CYS A 320 5.66 -4.15 3.17
CA CYS A 320 5.79 -4.34 4.62
C CYS A 320 6.48 -5.62 5.02
N ALA A 321 6.35 -6.69 4.23
CA ALA A 321 7.01 -7.97 4.44
C ALA A 321 8.54 -7.84 4.40
N ASN A 322 9.08 -6.88 3.63
CA ASN A 322 10.49 -6.48 3.70
C ASN A 322 10.89 -6.21 5.17
N PRO A 323 11.66 -7.10 5.80
CA PRO A 323 11.89 -7.05 7.25
C PRO A 323 12.78 -5.88 7.65
N ARG A 324 13.60 -5.37 6.73
CA ARG A 324 14.54 -4.26 6.98
C ARG A 324 13.98 -2.87 6.72
N LYS A 325 12.75 -2.75 6.18
CA LYS A 325 11.97 -1.49 6.12
C LYS A 325 12.71 -0.32 5.46
N HIS A 326 13.46 -0.57 4.39
CA HIS A 326 14.19 0.50 3.69
C HIS A 326 14.22 0.35 2.15
N PHE A 327 14.33 1.50 1.48
CA PHE A 327 14.06 1.67 0.05
C PHE A 327 15.12 2.56 -0.61
N VAL A 328 15.41 2.28 -1.89
CA VAL A 328 16.11 3.20 -2.78
C VAL A 328 15.08 3.76 -3.77
N LEU A 329 14.98 5.08 -3.88
CA LEU A 329 14.22 5.76 -4.92
C LEU A 329 15.15 6.15 -6.05
N ALA A 330 14.86 5.66 -7.24
CA ALA A 330 15.61 5.82 -8.47
C ALA A 330 14.68 6.39 -9.56
N THR A 331 14.07 7.53 -9.24
CA THR A 331 13.24 8.33 -10.15
C THR A 331 14.11 9.17 -11.08
N ASP A 332 13.50 9.73 -12.12
CA ASP A 332 14.16 10.62 -13.09
C ASP A 332 14.81 11.84 -12.39
N ALA A 333 15.96 12.30 -12.90
CA ALA A 333 16.59 13.56 -12.51
C ALA A 333 15.95 14.76 -13.24
N ASP A 334 14.64 14.93 -13.06
CA ASP A 334 13.91 16.13 -13.44
C ASP A 334 12.95 16.59 -12.34
N VAL A 335 12.26 17.72 -12.57
CA VAL A 335 11.35 18.33 -11.58
C VAL A 335 10.16 17.41 -11.23
N PRO A 336 9.47 16.77 -12.20
CA PRO A 336 8.50 15.72 -11.91
C PRO A 336 9.09 14.55 -11.09
N GLY A 337 10.26 14.03 -11.45
CA GLY A 337 10.92 12.92 -10.75
C GLY A 337 11.24 13.25 -9.28
N ASP A 338 11.75 14.46 -8.99
CA ASP A 338 11.91 14.95 -7.61
C ASP A 338 10.56 15.02 -6.87
N ALA A 339 9.49 15.47 -7.54
CA ALA A 339 8.16 15.52 -6.96
C ALA A 339 7.60 14.12 -6.66
N LEU A 340 7.81 13.14 -7.55
CA LEU A 340 7.47 11.74 -7.33
C LEU A 340 8.24 11.18 -6.13
N ALA A 341 9.55 11.37 -6.08
CA ALA A 341 10.38 10.88 -4.97
C ALA A 341 9.91 11.42 -3.62
N ARG A 342 9.58 12.72 -3.53
CA ARG A 342 9.01 13.33 -2.32
C ARG A 342 7.64 12.75 -1.96
N GLU A 343 6.75 12.55 -2.92
CA GLU A 343 5.42 11.97 -2.66
C GLU A 343 5.50 10.50 -2.22
N LEU A 344 6.50 9.74 -2.69
CA LEU A 344 6.83 8.39 -2.21
C LEU A 344 7.40 8.41 -0.79
N GLU A 345 8.40 9.27 -0.50
CA GLU A 345 8.98 9.44 0.84
C GLU A 345 7.92 9.76 1.90
N ARG A 346 6.99 10.67 1.59
CA ARG A 346 5.88 11.05 2.48
C ARG A 346 4.97 9.88 2.84
N ARG A 347 4.76 8.94 1.92
CA ARG A 347 3.88 7.77 2.10
C ARG A 347 4.57 6.61 2.76
N LEU A 348 5.83 6.34 2.39
CA LEU A 348 6.69 5.34 3.02
C LEU A 348 7.13 5.74 4.45
N GLY A 349 6.51 6.74 5.07
CA GLY A 349 6.86 7.31 6.37
C GLY A 349 7.16 6.29 7.47
N GLY A 350 8.23 6.56 8.23
CA GLY A 350 8.77 5.68 9.29
C GLY A 350 9.79 4.63 8.81
N ARG A 351 10.02 4.54 7.49
CA ARG A 351 11.01 3.71 6.81
C ARG A 351 12.25 4.52 6.44
N VAL A 352 13.39 3.87 6.23
CA VAL A 352 14.59 4.54 5.71
C VAL A 352 14.48 4.61 4.20
N VAL A 353 14.65 5.82 3.65
CA VAL A 353 14.61 6.06 2.21
C VAL A 353 15.90 6.77 1.80
N VAL A 354 16.51 6.29 0.73
CA VAL A 354 17.68 6.90 0.08
C VAL A 354 17.34 7.12 -1.38
N ARG A 355 17.88 8.19 -1.98
CA ARG A 355 17.74 8.44 -3.41
C ARG A 355 19.00 8.02 -4.14
N ALA A 356 18.84 7.34 -5.26
CA ALA A 356 19.93 7.15 -6.21
C ALA A 356 20.39 8.52 -6.75
N ARG A 357 21.66 8.59 -7.17
CA ARG A 357 22.25 9.76 -7.81
C ARG A 357 22.76 9.31 -9.17
N TRP A 358 22.16 9.81 -10.23
CA TRP A 358 22.60 9.49 -11.58
C TRP A 358 23.95 10.16 -11.90
N PRO A 359 24.80 9.53 -12.74
CA PRO A 359 25.95 10.18 -13.35
C PRO A 359 25.55 11.43 -14.13
N GLU A 360 26.52 12.32 -14.36
CA GLU A 360 26.34 13.47 -15.24
C GLU A 360 25.93 13.02 -16.65
N GLY A 361 24.98 13.72 -17.27
CA GLY A 361 24.43 13.37 -18.58
C GLY A 361 23.39 12.24 -18.60
N CYS A 362 23.08 11.61 -17.45
CA CYS A 362 22.03 10.59 -17.34
C CYS A 362 20.79 11.12 -16.62
N LYS A 363 19.61 10.98 -17.25
CA LYS A 363 18.32 11.35 -16.64
C LYS A 363 17.75 10.24 -15.76
N ASP A 364 17.84 9.00 -16.24
CA ASP A 364 17.14 7.84 -15.68
C ASP A 364 18.03 6.58 -15.69
N ALA A 365 17.46 5.43 -15.32
CA ALA A 365 18.25 4.19 -15.24
C ALA A 365 18.60 3.64 -16.64
N ASN A 366 17.76 3.90 -17.65
CA ASN A 366 18.02 3.44 -19.01
C ASN A 366 19.14 4.25 -19.67
N ASP A 367 19.22 5.56 -19.39
CA ASP A 367 20.36 6.39 -19.80
C ASP A 367 21.68 5.82 -19.27
N VAL A 368 21.77 5.49 -17.99
CA VAL A 368 23.00 4.89 -17.42
C VAL A 368 23.33 3.54 -18.08
N LEU A 369 22.33 2.69 -18.30
CA LEU A 369 22.54 1.40 -18.98
C LEU A 369 23.06 1.58 -20.41
N VAL A 370 22.51 2.53 -21.18
CA VAL A 370 22.86 2.77 -22.58
C VAL A 370 24.20 3.50 -22.72
N GLN A 371 24.49 4.48 -21.86
CA GLN A 371 25.69 5.31 -21.93
C GLN A 371 26.91 4.69 -21.24
N HIS A 372 26.71 3.94 -20.15
CA HIS A 372 27.79 3.45 -19.28
C HIS A 372 27.74 1.93 -19.01
N GLY A 373 26.69 1.24 -19.46
CA GLY A 373 26.57 -0.21 -19.35
C GLY A 373 26.04 -0.72 -18.01
N ALA A 374 25.64 -2.00 -18.02
CA ALA A 374 24.99 -2.68 -16.88
C ALA A 374 25.79 -2.62 -15.58
N ARG A 375 27.14 -2.72 -15.66
CA ARG A 375 28.03 -2.63 -14.49
C ARG A 375 27.98 -1.25 -13.83
N ALA A 376 27.98 -0.16 -14.61
CA ALA A 376 27.93 1.19 -14.06
C ALA A 376 26.58 1.45 -13.37
N LEU A 377 25.47 1.00 -13.96
CA LEU A 377 24.15 1.06 -13.33
C LEU A 377 24.11 0.27 -12.02
N PHE A 378 24.71 -0.92 -11.98
CA PHE A 378 24.85 -1.70 -10.74
C PHE A 378 25.63 -0.94 -9.66
N GLU A 379 26.81 -0.39 -9.99
CA GLU A 379 27.65 0.36 -9.03
C GLU A 379 26.97 1.64 -8.51
N VAL A 380 26.16 2.33 -9.34
CA VAL A 380 25.35 3.49 -8.92
C VAL A 380 24.30 3.08 -7.89
N ILE A 381 23.57 1.99 -8.13
CA ILE A 381 22.49 1.55 -7.24
C ILE A 381 23.03 0.88 -5.99
N GLU A 382 24.09 0.07 -6.06
CA GLU A 382 24.73 -0.51 -4.88
C GLU A 382 25.25 0.54 -3.90
N ARG A 383 25.73 1.69 -4.39
CA ARG A 383 26.10 2.83 -3.54
C ARG A 383 24.90 3.34 -2.72
N ALA A 384 23.75 3.53 -3.38
CA ALA A 384 22.52 3.94 -2.71
C ALA A 384 21.99 2.85 -1.76
N ARG A 385 22.16 1.57 -2.12
CA ARG A 385 21.79 0.44 -1.26
C ARG A 385 22.67 0.32 -0.02
N ALA A 386 23.98 0.52 -0.15
CA ALA A 386 24.91 0.58 0.97
C ALA A 386 24.55 1.74 1.92
N GLU A 387 24.26 2.94 1.39
CA GLU A 387 23.79 4.07 2.19
C GLU A 387 22.47 3.75 2.93
N ALA A 388 21.51 3.10 2.26
CA ALA A 388 20.24 2.72 2.85
C ALA A 388 20.40 1.67 3.97
N ARG A 389 21.27 0.67 3.76
CA ARG A 389 21.66 -0.33 4.78
C ARG A 389 22.29 0.33 6.00
N ASN A 390 23.24 1.25 5.80
CA ASN A 390 23.93 1.97 6.87
C ASN A 390 22.95 2.83 7.69
N LYS A 391 22.08 3.60 7.03
CA LYS A 391 21.03 4.39 7.68
C LYS A 391 20.02 3.52 8.43
N ALA A 392 19.65 2.37 7.89
CA ALA A 392 18.76 1.40 8.55
C ALA A 392 19.42 0.80 9.81
N GLY A 393 20.71 0.45 9.76
CA GLY A 393 21.48 -0.02 10.90
C GLY A 393 21.55 1.01 12.03
N ALA A 394 21.94 2.25 11.71
CA ALA A 394 22.00 3.34 12.69
C ALA A 394 20.63 3.62 13.34
N LEU A 395 19.54 3.63 12.55
CA LEU A 395 18.19 3.81 13.09
C LEU A 395 17.73 2.63 13.96
N ALA A 396 18.14 1.39 13.64
CA ALA A 396 17.85 0.22 14.44
C ALA A 396 18.59 0.28 15.79
N GLN A 397 19.87 0.66 15.79
CA GLN A 397 20.66 0.87 17.00
C GLN A 397 20.04 1.94 17.91
N ALA A 398 19.77 3.13 17.37
CA ALA A 398 19.16 4.22 18.14
C ALA A 398 17.78 3.83 18.74
N ARG A 399 16.98 3.03 18.01
CA ARG A 399 15.72 2.47 18.52
C ARG A 399 15.93 1.44 19.64
N ALA A 400 16.99 0.64 19.57
CA ALA A 400 17.33 -0.32 20.62
C ALA A 400 17.83 0.39 21.90
N GLU A 401 18.69 1.40 21.76
CA GLU A 401 19.18 2.24 22.84
C GLU A 401 18.04 3.00 23.54
N ALA A 402 17.12 3.60 22.78
CA ALA A 402 15.94 4.28 23.33
C ALA A 402 15.00 3.32 24.09
N ARG A 403 14.84 2.08 23.61
CA ARG A 403 14.08 1.03 24.33
C ARG A 403 14.78 0.63 25.63
N ALA A 404 16.10 0.43 25.60
CA ALA A 404 16.88 0.11 26.80
C ALA A 404 16.84 1.25 27.84
N ALA A 405 16.94 2.51 27.39
CA ALA A 405 16.79 3.68 28.25
C ALA A 405 15.40 3.74 28.90
N LYS A 406 14.32 3.51 28.14
CA LYS A 406 12.95 3.45 28.67
C LYS A 406 12.76 2.32 29.68
N ALA A 407 13.33 1.15 29.43
CA ALA A 407 13.28 0.02 30.37
C ALA A 407 14.02 0.32 31.68
N ARG A 408 15.22 0.92 31.61
CA ARG A 408 15.99 1.38 32.78
C ARG A 408 15.20 2.43 33.59
N ALA A 409 14.58 3.39 32.92
CA ALA A 409 13.75 4.42 33.57
C ALA A 409 12.53 3.82 34.29
N SER A 410 11.85 2.83 33.68
CA SER A 410 10.74 2.12 34.32
C SER A 410 11.21 1.37 35.57
N ALA A 411 12.30 0.60 35.47
CA ALA A 411 12.85 -0.15 36.60
C ALA A 411 13.26 0.77 37.77
N LEU A 412 13.82 1.95 37.48
CA LEU A 412 14.13 2.95 38.50
C LEU A 412 12.87 3.50 39.18
N ALA A 413 11.83 3.81 38.41
CA ALA A 413 10.56 4.30 38.93
C ALA A 413 9.85 3.25 39.81
N ASP A 414 9.90 1.97 39.42
CA ASP A 414 9.35 0.86 40.19
C ASP A 414 10.13 0.63 41.50
N ALA A 415 11.47 0.67 41.47
CA ALA A 415 12.30 0.61 42.67
C ALA A 415 12.03 1.81 43.62
N GLN A 416 11.85 3.02 43.08
CA GLN A 416 11.45 4.19 43.86
C GLN A 416 10.05 4.02 44.48
N ARG A 417 9.08 3.46 43.74
CA ARG A 417 7.73 3.17 44.26
C ARG A 417 7.78 2.13 45.38
N GLN A 418 8.55 1.06 45.22
CA GLN A 418 8.75 0.03 46.24
C GLN A 418 9.38 0.61 47.51
N SER A 419 10.45 1.40 47.39
CA SER A 419 11.10 2.03 48.56
C SER A 419 10.18 3.03 49.29
N ARG A 420 9.36 3.81 48.57
CA ARG A 420 8.34 4.67 49.18
C ARG A 420 7.26 3.84 49.89
N GLY A 421 6.85 2.72 49.32
CA GLY A 421 5.90 1.78 49.94
C GLY A 421 6.43 1.17 51.23
N ALA A 422 7.69 0.72 51.24
CA ALA A 422 8.37 0.20 52.42
C ALA A 422 8.48 1.25 53.54
N LYS A 423 8.87 2.49 53.22
CA LYS A 423 8.90 3.61 54.19
C LYS A 423 7.53 3.88 54.81
N HIS A 424 6.46 3.90 54.02
CA HIS A 424 5.09 4.07 54.54
C HIS A 424 4.62 2.89 55.39
N ALA A 425 5.03 1.65 55.07
CA ALA A 425 4.74 0.48 55.88
C ALA A 425 5.43 0.56 57.26
N SER A 426 6.71 0.93 57.29
CA SER A 426 7.49 1.14 58.53
C SER A 426 6.85 2.22 59.41
N HIS A 427 6.53 3.40 58.85
CA HIS A 427 5.95 4.49 59.63
C HIS A 427 4.55 4.13 60.19
N ARG A 428 3.72 3.38 59.43
CA ARG A 428 2.46 2.83 59.96
C ARG A 428 2.66 1.80 61.07
N GLN A 429 3.71 0.99 61.00
CA GLN A 429 4.04 0.02 62.04
C GLN A 429 4.46 0.72 63.33
N GLU A 430 5.24 1.81 63.25
CA GLU A 430 5.65 2.64 64.39
C GLU A 430 4.48 3.41 65.01
N ASP A 431 3.68 4.12 64.21
CA ASP A 431 2.47 4.83 64.67
C ASP A 431 1.46 3.87 65.33
N TRP A 432 1.27 2.67 64.75
CA TRP A 432 0.43 1.65 65.37
C TRP A 432 1.02 1.11 66.67
N LYS A 433 2.35 0.90 66.74
CA LYS A 433 3.06 0.46 67.96
C LYS A 433 2.92 1.47 69.10
N GLU A 434 3.08 2.77 68.83
CA GLU A 434 2.89 3.82 69.84
C GLU A 434 1.42 3.96 70.27
N LYS A 435 0.46 3.86 69.34
CA LYS A 435 -0.98 3.80 69.68
C LYS A 435 -1.30 2.60 70.57
N TRP A 436 -0.72 1.43 70.29
CA TRP A 436 -0.91 0.22 71.08
C TRP A 436 -0.30 0.34 72.47
N LYS A 437 0.93 0.85 72.57
CA LYS A 437 1.63 1.13 73.83
C LYS A 437 0.84 2.08 74.73
N ARG A 438 0.28 3.17 74.17
CA ARG A 438 -0.62 4.09 74.91
C ARG A 438 -1.88 3.38 75.42
N ALA A 439 -2.54 2.59 74.57
CA ALA A 439 -3.76 1.86 74.93
C ALA A 439 -3.51 0.73 75.95
N PHE A 440 -2.31 0.14 75.97
CA PHE A 440 -1.90 -0.85 76.95
C PHE A 440 -1.65 -0.18 78.32
N LEU A 441 -0.83 0.87 78.37
CA LEU A 441 -0.52 1.61 79.60
C LEU A 441 -1.76 2.30 80.21
N GLN A 442 -2.76 2.67 79.40
CA GLN A 442 -4.05 3.17 79.90
C GLN A 442 -4.96 2.09 80.51
N LYS A 443 -4.67 0.80 80.31
CA LYS A 443 -5.42 -0.32 80.90
C LYS A 443 -4.86 -0.81 82.23
N ASP A 444 -3.68 -0.35 82.64
CA ASP A 444 -3.07 -0.63 83.95
C ASP A 444 -3.70 0.20 85.09
N SER A 445 -5.03 0.27 85.12
CA SER A 445 -5.78 0.86 86.24
C SER A 445 -7.17 0.25 86.43
N PRO A 446 -7.28 -0.77 87.29
CA PRO A 446 -8.50 -1.09 87.99
C PRO A 446 -8.30 -1.02 89.52
N ALA A 447 -8.75 0.06 90.15
CA ALA A 447 -9.07 0.01 91.57
C ALA A 447 -10.38 -0.79 91.74
N PRO A 448 -10.40 -1.92 92.47
CA PRO A 448 -11.56 -2.80 92.49
C PRO A 448 -12.70 -2.21 93.33
N ARG A 449 -13.85 -1.94 92.71
CA ARG A 449 -15.10 -1.74 93.46
C ARG A 449 -15.65 -3.09 93.89
N GLN A 450 -15.74 -3.30 95.20
CA GLN A 450 -16.32 -4.52 95.77
C GLN A 450 -17.85 -4.58 95.50
N PRO A 451 -18.40 -5.74 95.09
CA PRO A 451 -19.84 -5.98 95.14
C PRO A 451 -20.28 -6.28 96.59
N ARG A 452 -21.34 -5.62 97.06
CA ARG A 452 -21.99 -6.00 98.33
C ARG A 452 -22.96 -7.18 98.12
N THR A 453 -23.01 -8.03 99.14
CA THR A 453 -24.05 -9.05 99.45
C THR A 453 -24.25 -10.22 98.47
N ALA A 454 -23.55 -11.30 98.79
CA ALA A 454 -24.10 -12.61 99.21
C ALA A 454 -24.99 -13.47 98.26
N ALA A 455 -24.61 -14.76 98.24
CA ALA A 455 -25.41 -15.94 97.90
C ALA A 455 -25.83 -16.19 96.44
N ALA A 456 -24.88 -16.69 95.64
CA ALA A 456 -25.04 -17.97 94.92
C ALA A 456 -23.69 -18.50 94.39
N ALA A 457 -23.27 -19.69 94.83
CA ALA A 457 -22.44 -20.56 93.99
C ALA A 457 -23.37 -21.12 92.88
N SER A 458 -22.95 -21.56 91.71
CA SER A 458 -21.65 -21.99 91.15
C SER A 458 -21.73 -21.72 89.62
N GLU A 459 -20.67 -21.51 88.85
CA GLU A 459 -19.49 -22.36 88.67
C GLU A 459 -18.22 -21.52 88.47
N ALA A 460 -17.11 -21.98 89.04
CA ALA A 460 -15.77 -21.51 88.72
C ALA A 460 -14.97 -22.63 88.04
N ARG A 461 -13.97 -22.24 87.22
CA ARG A 461 -13.03 -23.02 86.36
C ARG A 461 -13.41 -22.87 84.87
N THR A 462 -12.61 -22.29 83.98
CA THR A 462 -11.17 -21.97 84.02
C THR A 462 -10.88 -20.64 83.30
N ARG A 463 -10.39 -19.60 84.00
CA ARG A 463 -9.91 -18.36 83.33
C ARG A 463 -8.89 -17.43 84.02
N PRO A 464 -8.43 -17.59 85.29
CA PRO A 464 -7.41 -16.68 85.84
C PRO A 464 -6.01 -16.83 85.21
N GLN A 465 -5.49 -18.06 85.07
CA GLN A 465 -4.06 -18.27 84.78
C GLN A 465 -3.58 -17.78 83.40
N GLN A 466 -4.45 -17.72 82.38
CA GLN A 466 -4.08 -17.15 81.07
C GLN A 466 -4.03 -15.62 81.06
N LEU A 467 -4.70 -14.95 81.99
CA LEU A 467 -4.62 -13.49 82.13
C LEU A 467 -3.40 -13.09 82.97
N GLU A 468 -3.10 -13.84 84.03
CA GLU A 468 -1.89 -13.64 84.86
C GLU A 468 -0.59 -13.78 84.05
N GLN A 469 -0.50 -14.79 83.16
CA GLN A 469 0.67 -14.95 82.28
C GLN A 469 0.78 -13.88 81.18
N GLN A 470 -0.30 -13.14 80.89
CA GLN A 470 -0.25 -12.03 79.94
C GLN A 470 0.25 -10.72 80.57
N SER A 471 0.16 -10.55 81.89
CA SER A 471 0.63 -9.32 82.57
C SER A 471 2.14 -9.28 82.77
N GLN A 472 2.82 -10.43 82.79
CA GLN A 472 4.27 -10.52 83.01
C GLN A 472 5.12 -10.58 81.72
N ARG A 473 4.50 -10.78 80.54
CA ARG A 473 5.24 -10.72 79.26
C ARG A 473 5.56 -9.26 78.92
N PRO A 474 6.79 -8.93 78.47
CA PRO A 474 7.07 -7.63 77.90
C PRO A 474 6.05 -7.30 76.81
N TRP A 475 5.43 -6.11 76.89
CA TRP A 475 4.41 -5.66 75.92
C TRP A 475 4.90 -5.74 74.45
N GLN A 476 6.21 -5.68 74.27
CA GLN A 476 6.93 -5.83 73.00
C GLN A 476 6.72 -7.20 72.35
N ASP A 477 6.69 -8.28 73.14
CA ASP A 477 6.49 -9.65 72.65
C ASP A 477 5.03 -9.91 72.30
N VAL A 478 4.11 -9.42 73.12
CA VAL A 478 2.66 -9.49 72.88
C VAL A 478 2.29 -8.68 71.62
N TRP A 479 2.89 -7.50 71.44
CA TRP A 479 2.75 -6.68 70.23
C TRP A 479 3.27 -7.40 68.99
N LYS A 480 4.47 -8.00 69.06
CA LYS A 480 5.09 -8.71 67.93
C LYS A 480 4.22 -9.87 67.46
N GLU A 481 3.75 -10.70 68.38
CA GLU A 481 2.85 -11.84 68.12
C GLU A 481 1.52 -11.39 67.46
N GLN A 482 0.93 -10.27 67.89
CA GLN A 482 -0.29 -9.73 67.27
C GLN A 482 -0.06 -9.06 65.92
N TRP A 483 1.09 -8.38 65.72
CA TRP A 483 1.45 -7.81 64.43
C TRP A 483 1.69 -8.90 63.38
N GLU A 484 2.41 -9.96 63.74
CA GLU A 484 2.65 -11.12 62.88
C GLU A 484 1.34 -11.84 62.52
N ARG A 485 0.40 -11.99 63.47
CA ARG A 485 -0.96 -12.49 63.17
C ARG A 485 -1.75 -11.60 62.21
N ARG A 486 -1.61 -10.27 62.28
CA ARG A 486 -2.24 -9.32 61.33
C ARG A 486 -1.54 -9.27 59.97
N GLY A 487 -0.23 -9.47 59.91
CA GLY A 487 0.59 -9.39 58.69
C GLY A 487 0.19 -10.40 57.61
N ASN A 488 -0.34 -11.56 58.00
CA ASN A 488 -0.88 -12.57 57.07
C ASN A 488 -2.24 -12.17 56.45
N GLY A 489 -2.83 -11.02 56.81
CA GLY A 489 -4.17 -10.60 56.37
C GLY A 489 -4.22 -9.60 55.20
N SER A 490 -3.09 -9.03 54.75
CA SER A 490 -3.09 -7.93 53.76
C SER A 490 -2.53 -8.29 52.37
N SER A 491 -3.41 -8.77 51.50
CA SER A 491 -3.36 -8.59 50.03
C SER A 491 -2.00 -8.71 49.32
N LEU A 492 -1.42 -9.91 49.31
CA LEU A 492 -0.70 -10.37 48.12
C LEU A 492 -1.69 -11.10 47.21
N ARG A 493 -1.86 -10.61 45.97
CA ARG A 493 -2.54 -11.40 44.93
C ARG A 493 -1.68 -12.66 44.69
N ARG A 494 -2.17 -13.83 45.07
CA ARG A 494 -1.65 -15.08 44.51
C ARG A 494 -1.83 -15.05 42.98
N PRO A 495 -0.88 -15.58 42.19
CA PRO A 495 -1.16 -15.94 40.81
C PRO A 495 -2.33 -16.93 40.78
N LEU A 496 -3.15 -16.89 39.73
CA LEU A 496 -4.04 -18.03 39.46
C LEU A 496 -3.16 -19.25 39.16
N ALA A 497 -3.37 -20.32 39.91
CA ALA A 497 -3.03 -21.67 39.51
C ALA A 497 -4.36 -22.41 39.32
N ASP A 498 -4.47 -23.16 38.21
CA ASP A 498 -5.72 -23.80 37.80
C ASP A 498 -6.18 -24.93 38.73
N LYS A 499 -7.46 -25.28 38.59
CA LYS A 499 -8.16 -26.32 39.36
C LYS A 499 -7.47 -27.68 39.26
N PRO A 500 -7.42 -28.47 40.36
CA PRO A 500 -7.35 -29.92 40.27
C PRO A 500 -8.76 -30.54 40.21
N SER A 501 -8.99 -31.39 39.21
CA SER A 501 -9.98 -32.49 39.30
C SER A 501 -9.35 -33.69 40.02
N GLY A 502 -10.15 -34.50 40.72
CA GLY A 502 -9.67 -35.63 41.56
C GLY A 502 -9.25 -36.89 40.78
N PRO A 503 -9.30 -38.08 41.42
CA PRO A 503 -8.22 -38.54 42.31
C PRO A 503 -7.32 -39.65 41.73
N ALA A 504 -6.32 -40.05 42.53
CA ALA A 504 -5.26 -41.08 42.39
C ALA A 504 -5.71 -42.45 41.77
N PRO A 505 -4.80 -43.35 41.27
CA PRO A 505 -3.51 -43.66 41.92
C PRO A 505 -2.28 -44.22 41.12
N THR A 506 -1.19 -44.37 41.89
CA THR A 506 -0.07 -45.37 41.84
C THR A 506 1.12 -45.29 40.86
N SER A 507 2.31 -45.49 41.49
CA SER A 507 3.63 -45.99 41.00
C SER A 507 4.38 -45.20 39.90
N ALA A 508 5.73 -45.20 39.84
CA ALA A 508 6.82 -45.44 40.81
C ALA A 508 8.14 -44.89 40.20
N ALA A 509 9.22 -44.74 41.01
CA ALA A 509 10.67 -44.84 40.68
C ALA A 509 11.24 -44.29 39.33
N THR A 510 12.46 -43.72 39.20
CA THR A 510 13.58 -43.30 40.08
C THR A 510 14.48 -42.36 39.23
N MET A 511 15.58 -41.85 39.78
CA MET A 511 16.40 -40.74 39.26
C MET A 511 17.15 -40.98 37.92
N ALA A 512 17.67 -39.85 37.41
CA ALA A 512 18.66 -39.58 36.34
C ALA A 512 19.93 -40.50 36.35
N PRO A 513 20.93 -40.43 35.40
CA PRO A 513 21.34 -39.21 34.67
C PRO A 513 22.06 -39.37 33.29
N THR A 514 22.75 -38.27 32.91
CA THR A 514 23.99 -38.14 32.10
C THR A 514 23.95 -38.07 30.56
N ARG A 515 24.60 -36.99 30.07
CA ARG A 515 25.17 -36.87 28.72
C ARG A 515 26.37 -37.81 28.55
N ARG A 516 26.55 -38.38 27.36
CA ARG A 516 27.88 -38.49 26.74
C ARG A 516 27.77 -38.45 25.22
N ALA A 517 28.80 -37.93 24.56
CA ALA A 517 28.90 -37.89 23.10
C ALA A 517 29.44 -39.22 22.56
N GLN A 518 29.08 -39.57 21.32
CA GLN A 518 30.02 -40.26 20.41
C GLN A 518 29.62 -40.12 18.93
N GLN A 519 30.58 -40.47 18.08
CA GLN A 519 30.59 -40.21 16.64
C GLN A 519 29.96 -41.35 15.82
N SER A 520 29.74 -41.03 14.54
CA SER A 520 29.88 -41.91 13.37
C SER A 520 28.66 -42.70 12.85
N GLN A 521 28.74 -42.92 11.53
CA GLN A 521 27.97 -43.83 10.67
C GLN A 521 26.60 -43.35 10.16
N SER A 522 26.59 -42.98 8.87
CA SER A 522 25.43 -43.07 7.97
C SER A 522 24.90 -44.51 7.93
N PRO A 523 23.63 -44.72 7.55
CA PRO A 523 23.44 -45.26 6.19
C PRO A 523 22.14 -44.88 5.44
N ARG A 524 22.27 -45.01 4.10
CA ARG A 524 21.26 -45.46 3.10
C ARG A 524 20.08 -44.54 2.72
N ARG A 525 20.15 -44.18 1.43
CA ARG A 525 19.04 -43.74 0.56
C ARG A 525 17.96 -44.83 0.42
N VAL A 526 16.73 -44.40 0.17
CA VAL A 526 15.63 -45.22 -0.40
C VAL A 526 15.65 -45.05 -1.95
N PRO A 527 15.33 -46.08 -2.76
CA PRO A 527 15.72 -46.10 -4.18
C PRO A 527 14.68 -45.51 -5.15
N LEU A 528 15.18 -45.04 -6.30
CA LEU A 528 14.41 -44.89 -7.53
C LEU A 528 14.49 -46.19 -8.35
N PRO A 529 13.42 -46.65 -9.02
CA PRO A 529 13.47 -47.82 -9.89
C PRO A 529 14.24 -47.53 -11.19
N ARG A 530 14.91 -48.57 -11.73
CA ARG A 530 15.74 -48.47 -12.94
C ARG A 530 15.50 -49.67 -13.87
N SER A 531 15.10 -49.38 -15.10
CA SER A 531 15.11 -50.27 -16.27
C SER A 531 15.02 -49.36 -17.51
N GLN A 532 15.80 -49.50 -18.60
CA GLN A 532 16.81 -50.48 -19.05
C GLN A 532 18.04 -49.66 -19.58
N ARG A 533 19.31 -50.10 -19.47
CA ARG A 533 20.13 -50.87 -20.46
C ARG A 533 19.94 -50.43 -21.93
N GLU A 534 20.92 -50.37 -22.86
CA GLU A 534 22.41 -50.43 -22.92
C GLU A 534 22.80 -50.15 -24.43
N ALA A 535 24.04 -49.93 -24.90
CA ALA A 535 25.40 -49.80 -24.35
C ALA A 535 26.32 -48.98 -25.33
N ALA A 536 27.49 -48.53 -24.85
CA ALA A 536 28.69 -48.14 -25.61
C ALA A 536 29.92 -48.27 -24.67
N PRO A 537 31.21 -48.28 -25.11
CA PRO A 537 31.76 -48.14 -26.47
C PRO A 537 32.83 -49.22 -26.85
N THR A 538 33.41 -49.13 -28.05
CA THR A 538 34.80 -49.58 -28.35
C THR A 538 35.47 -48.63 -29.37
N SER A 539 36.80 -48.65 -29.41
CA SER A 539 37.67 -47.67 -30.10
C SER A 539 38.64 -48.32 -31.11
N ARG A 540 39.43 -47.49 -31.81
CA ARG A 540 40.51 -47.76 -32.81
C ARG A 540 40.03 -47.79 -34.28
N ASP A 541 40.76 -47.28 -35.30
CA ASP A 541 42.17 -46.81 -35.43
C ASP A 541 42.33 -45.52 -36.30
N MET A 542 43.57 -45.03 -36.45
CA MET A 542 44.07 -43.90 -37.27
C MET A 542 45.11 -44.44 -38.32
N PRO A 543 45.88 -43.68 -39.16
CA PRO A 543 45.92 -42.25 -39.53
C PRO A 543 46.00 -42.01 -41.09
N PRO A 544 46.88 -41.17 -41.70
CA PRO A 544 46.65 -39.73 -42.01
C PRO A 544 46.92 -39.30 -43.48
N THR A 545 46.54 -38.06 -43.85
CA THR A 545 47.29 -37.24 -44.84
C THR A 545 47.21 -35.74 -44.56
N GLN A 546 48.28 -35.03 -44.89
CA GLN A 546 48.49 -33.57 -44.74
C GLN A 546 48.01 -32.80 -45.98
N GLY A 547 47.86 -31.47 -45.89
CA GLY A 547 47.72 -30.60 -47.08
C GLY A 547 47.23 -29.19 -46.75
N ALA A 548 48.07 -28.18 -47.03
CA ALA A 548 47.75 -26.76 -46.79
C ALA A 548 47.29 -26.03 -48.07
N GLY A 549 46.71 -24.83 -47.95
CA GLY A 549 46.59 -23.87 -49.06
C GLY A 549 45.30 -23.06 -49.12
N THR A 550 45.34 -21.80 -48.70
CA THR A 550 44.34 -20.76 -48.98
C THR A 550 44.58 -20.09 -50.36
N PRO A 551 43.62 -19.31 -50.92
CA PRO A 551 43.49 -19.09 -52.38
C PRO A 551 44.23 -17.83 -52.88
N PRO A 552 44.21 -17.52 -54.20
CA PRO A 552 43.17 -16.60 -54.69
C PRO A 552 42.72 -16.80 -56.16
N TRP A 553 41.53 -16.31 -56.50
CA TRP A 553 41.30 -15.72 -57.83
C TRP A 553 40.39 -14.49 -57.73
N ALA A 554 40.73 -13.48 -58.53
CA ALA A 554 40.02 -12.22 -58.63
C ALA A 554 40.01 -11.75 -60.09
N ARG A 555 39.07 -10.87 -60.43
CA ARG A 555 38.81 -10.28 -61.76
C ARG A 555 38.13 -11.29 -62.73
N GLY A 556 37.21 -10.86 -63.58
CA GLY A 556 36.68 -9.50 -63.75
C GLY A 556 35.50 -9.40 -64.72
N ARG A 557 35.01 -8.17 -64.86
CA ARG A 557 33.87 -7.75 -65.71
C ARG A 557 33.96 -8.27 -67.16
N ARG A 558 32.81 -8.61 -67.76
CA ARG A 558 32.25 -7.83 -68.90
C ARG A 558 30.82 -8.22 -69.27
N LYS A 559 30.15 -7.25 -69.90
CA LYS A 559 28.80 -7.29 -70.48
C LYS A 559 28.62 -8.44 -71.49
N ARG A 560 27.44 -9.06 -71.48
CA ARG A 560 26.43 -8.88 -72.54
C ARG A 560 25.03 -9.10 -71.97
#